data_AF-A0A5N5LXR8-F1
#
_entry.id   AF-A0A5N5LXR8-F1
#
_cell.length_a   1.000
_cell.length_b   1.000
_cell.length_c   1.000
_cell.angle_alpha   90.00
_cell.angle_beta   90.00
_cell.angle_gamma   90.00
#
_symmetry.space_group_name_H-M   'P 1'
#
loop_
_entity.id
_entity.type
_entity.pdbx_description
1 polymer ?
#
loop_
_entity_poly.entity_id
_entity_poly.type
_entity_poly.pdbx_seq_one_letter_code
_entity_poly.pdbx_strand_id
1 'polypeptide(L)'
;MFTNPILTALTGLLSLSSAALIGPNDTPAPWEVSSVSTFSPSGRPGSSPYSIVNITITDPNDIAAGPAPRGVAVFPASTAICNASFVGSDPPYNRVLNCSETEYGSWTFEMLEPSDNSSYHSATTNFDVRFTRINNVTVIGEVFSKVYVGRAHFEVGTNMRGVCGASGVCSWGLKEEERPYLVNQTLVSCTGVCPSS
;
A
#
# COMPACT_ATOMS: atom_id res chain seq x y z
N MET A 1 43.24 -37.31 -15.04
CA MET A 1 42.12 -37.17 -14.09
C MET A 1 41.31 -35.98 -14.56
N PHE A 2 40.15 -36.22 -15.17
CA PHE A 2 39.40 -35.20 -15.92
C PHE A 2 38.32 -34.57 -15.04
N THR A 3 38.22 -33.24 -15.12
CA THR A 3 37.22 -32.37 -14.48
C THR A 3 35.93 -32.35 -15.29
N ASN A 4 34.77 -32.40 -14.60
CA ASN A 4 33.44 -32.22 -15.20
C ASN A 4 32.75 -31.00 -14.56
N PRO A 5 32.44 -29.94 -15.31
CA PRO A 5 31.57 -28.86 -14.83
C PRO A 5 30.10 -29.20 -15.12
N ILE A 6 29.27 -29.20 -14.08
CA ILE A 6 27.81 -29.31 -14.21
C ILE A 6 27.26 -27.89 -14.41
N LEU A 7 26.69 -27.65 -15.59
CA LEU A 7 26.02 -26.40 -15.97
C LEU A 7 24.53 -26.52 -15.61
N THR A 8 24.09 -25.90 -14.52
CA THR A 8 22.67 -25.88 -14.14
C THR A 8 22.01 -24.67 -14.78
N ALA A 9 21.22 -24.89 -15.84
CA ALA A 9 20.43 -23.85 -16.50
C ALA A 9 19.19 -23.50 -15.67
N LEU A 10 19.16 -22.29 -15.10
CA LEU A 10 18.03 -21.75 -14.35
C LEU A 10 17.07 -21.06 -15.34
N THR A 11 16.06 -21.78 -15.83
CA THR A 11 14.96 -21.16 -16.59
C THR A 11 13.98 -20.50 -15.63
N GLY A 12 14.11 -19.19 -15.43
CA GLY A 12 13.13 -18.37 -14.74
C GLY A 12 11.88 -18.18 -15.61
N LEU A 13 10.77 -18.80 -15.22
CA LEU A 13 9.44 -18.52 -15.78
C LEU A 13 8.99 -17.14 -15.27
N LEU A 14 9.09 -16.12 -16.11
CA LEU A 14 8.45 -14.83 -15.88
C LEU A 14 6.97 -14.98 -16.24
N SER A 15 6.12 -15.22 -15.24
CA SER A 15 4.66 -15.14 -15.38
C SER A 15 4.26 -13.67 -15.54
N LEU A 16 3.95 -13.26 -16.76
CA LEU A 16 3.29 -11.98 -17.05
C LEU A 16 1.82 -12.11 -16.66
N SER A 17 1.48 -11.65 -15.45
CA SER A 17 0.08 -11.50 -15.03
C SER A 17 -0.55 -10.36 -15.83
N SER A 18 -1.33 -10.67 -16.86
CA SER A 18 -2.17 -9.67 -17.53
C SER A 18 -3.32 -9.31 -16.60
N ALA A 19 -3.43 -8.04 -16.21
CA ALA A 19 -4.58 -7.55 -15.47
C ALA A 19 -5.84 -7.75 -16.32
N ALA A 20 -6.86 -8.41 -15.76
CA ALA A 20 -8.14 -8.53 -16.41
C ALA A 20 -8.90 -7.21 -16.24
N LEU A 21 -9.52 -6.70 -17.31
CA LEU A 21 -10.39 -5.53 -17.23
C LEU A 21 -11.63 -5.88 -16.41
N ILE A 22 -11.82 -5.19 -15.29
CA ILE A 22 -12.91 -5.39 -14.34
C ILE A 22 -14.03 -4.39 -14.69
N GLY A 23 -15.19 -4.95 -14.99
CA GLY A 23 -16.41 -4.21 -15.28
C GLY A 23 -17.02 -3.57 -14.02
N PRO A 24 -18.08 -2.75 -14.19
CA PRO A 24 -18.72 -2.08 -13.07
C PRO A 24 -19.33 -3.04 -12.04
N ASN A 25 -19.74 -4.25 -12.42
CA ASN A 25 -20.35 -5.21 -11.49
C ASN A 25 -19.39 -6.29 -10.99
N ASP A 26 -18.13 -6.24 -11.43
CA ASP A 26 -17.14 -7.24 -11.05
C ASP A 26 -16.51 -6.84 -9.71
N THR A 27 -16.24 -7.84 -8.87
CA THR A 27 -15.56 -7.60 -7.59
C THR A 27 -14.07 -7.39 -7.88
N PRO A 28 -13.48 -6.24 -7.49
CA PRO A 28 -12.06 -6.00 -7.72
C PRO A 28 -11.21 -6.95 -6.88
N ALA A 29 -10.07 -7.36 -7.40
CA ALA A 29 -9.09 -8.09 -6.62
C ALA A 29 -8.58 -7.21 -5.46
N PRO A 30 -8.25 -7.80 -4.29
CA PRO A 30 -7.71 -7.03 -3.18
C PRO A 30 -6.46 -6.25 -3.57
N TRP A 31 -6.24 -5.11 -2.94
CA TRP A 31 -4.95 -4.42 -3.06
C TRP A 31 -3.85 -5.20 -2.37
N GLU A 32 -2.62 -5.01 -2.84
CA GLU A 32 -1.45 -5.75 -2.41
C GLU A 32 -0.46 -4.82 -1.72
N VAL A 33 -0.25 -5.00 -0.43
CA VAL A 33 0.85 -4.35 0.28
C VAL A 33 2.09 -5.23 0.14
N SER A 34 2.98 -4.81 -0.76
CA SER A 34 4.19 -5.56 -1.09
C SER A 34 5.35 -5.25 -0.15
N SER A 35 5.31 -4.15 0.59
CA SER A 35 6.29 -3.86 1.64
C SER A 35 5.72 -2.94 2.72
N VAL A 36 6.14 -3.19 3.96
CA VAL A 36 6.00 -2.27 5.09
C VAL A 36 7.35 -2.27 5.79
N SER A 37 7.86 -1.08 6.11
CA SER A 37 9.03 -0.91 6.95
C SER A 37 8.80 0.21 7.93
N THR A 38 9.22 -0.01 9.17
CA THR A 38 9.19 1.00 10.21
C THR A 38 10.55 1.11 10.89
N PHE A 39 10.82 2.30 11.42
CA PHE A 39 12.03 2.62 12.14
C PHE A 39 11.69 3.56 13.30
N SER A 40 12.19 3.25 14.50
CA SER A 40 12.22 4.18 15.63
C SER A 40 13.66 4.51 16.02
N PRO A 41 13.96 5.78 16.36
CA PRO A 41 15.28 6.17 16.78
C PRO A 41 15.57 5.77 18.24
N SER A 42 16.84 5.89 18.64
CA SER A 42 17.34 5.53 19.98
C SER A 42 16.87 6.46 21.11
N GLY A 43 16.39 7.66 20.78
CA GLY A 43 16.12 8.73 21.76
C GLY A 43 17.38 9.33 22.41
N ARG A 44 18.59 8.89 22.06
CA ARG A 44 19.84 9.42 22.64
C ARG A 44 20.13 10.84 22.11
N PRO A 45 20.73 11.72 22.94
CA PRO A 45 21.18 13.03 22.49
C PRO A 45 22.04 12.94 21.22
N GLY A 46 21.73 13.75 20.21
CA GLY A 46 22.41 13.76 18.91
C GLY A 46 21.90 12.74 17.89
N SER A 47 20.93 11.89 18.23
CA SER A 47 20.23 11.03 17.26
C SER A 47 19.09 11.77 16.56
N SER A 48 18.73 11.33 15.36
CA SER A 48 17.49 11.78 14.70
C SER A 48 16.28 11.51 15.61
N PRO A 49 15.36 12.47 15.81
CA PRO A 49 14.15 12.26 16.60
C PRO A 49 13.02 11.59 15.80
N TYR A 50 13.23 11.34 14.51
CA TYR A 50 12.17 10.91 13.59
C TYR A 50 12.01 9.40 13.57
N SER A 51 10.78 8.96 13.82
CA SER A 51 10.27 7.66 13.41
C SER A 51 9.84 7.71 11.95
N ILE A 52 10.01 6.61 11.24
CA ILE A 52 9.71 6.50 9.81
C ILE A 52 8.80 5.30 9.59
N VAL A 53 7.81 5.48 8.72
CA VAL A 53 6.97 4.41 8.17
C VAL A 53 7.01 4.53 6.65
N ASN A 54 7.39 3.46 5.96
CA ASN A 54 7.33 3.37 4.50
C ASN A 54 6.50 2.14 4.10
N ILE A 55 5.56 2.33 3.19
CA ILE A 55 4.65 1.29 2.72
C ILE A 55 4.61 1.32 1.19
N THR A 56 4.65 0.17 0.55
CA THR A 56 4.39 0.04 -0.89
C THR A 56 3.09 -0.72 -1.08
N ILE A 57 2.12 -0.07 -1.75
CA ILE A 57 0.81 -0.64 -2.05
C ILE A 57 0.56 -0.63 -3.55
N THR A 58 -0.06 -1.70 -4.04
CA THR A 58 -0.42 -1.90 -5.44
C THR A 58 -1.90 -2.21 -5.57
N ASP A 59 -2.58 -1.51 -6.47
CA ASP A 59 -3.87 -1.92 -7.02
C ASP A 59 -3.61 -2.72 -8.31
N PRO A 60 -3.86 -4.04 -8.31
CA PRO A 60 -3.59 -4.88 -9.47
C PRO A 60 -4.69 -4.80 -10.55
N ASN A 61 -5.74 -4.02 -10.31
CA ASN A 61 -6.94 -4.03 -11.14
C ASN A 61 -6.86 -3.02 -12.29
N ASP A 62 -7.24 -3.45 -13.49
CA ASP A 62 -7.63 -2.56 -14.57
C ASP A 62 -9.14 -2.32 -14.47
N ILE A 63 -9.55 -1.12 -14.06
CA ILE A 63 -10.96 -0.82 -13.76
C ILE A 63 -11.57 -0.02 -14.91
N ALA A 64 -12.68 -0.50 -15.47
CA ALA A 64 -13.41 0.27 -16.48
C ALA A 64 -13.89 1.61 -15.89
N ALA A 65 -13.47 2.72 -16.49
CA ALA A 65 -13.88 4.07 -16.12
C ALA A 65 -15.20 4.44 -16.79
N GLY A 66 -15.32 4.19 -18.09
CA GLY A 66 -16.51 4.51 -18.89
C GLY A 66 -16.27 4.39 -20.40
N PRO A 67 -17.28 4.72 -21.23
CA PRO A 67 -17.13 4.71 -22.68
C PRO A 67 -16.08 5.73 -23.18
N ALA A 68 -15.38 5.39 -24.25
CA ALA A 68 -14.42 6.25 -24.94
C ALA A 68 -14.60 6.12 -26.48
N PRO A 69 -14.13 7.09 -27.30
CA PRO A 69 -14.35 7.06 -28.75
C PRO A 69 -13.86 5.79 -29.47
N ARG A 70 -12.86 5.11 -28.88
CA ARG A 70 -12.22 3.92 -29.44
C ARG A 70 -12.36 2.68 -28.54
N GLY A 71 -13.30 2.68 -27.60
CA GLY A 71 -13.51 1.54 -26.70
C GLY A 71 -13.95 1.97 -25.31
N VAL A 72 -13.29 1.43 -24.29
CA VAL A 72 -13.55 1.72 -22.87
C VAL A 72 -12.34 2.45 -22.31
N ALA A 73 -12.55 3.57 -21.63
CA ALA A 73 -11.54 4.20 -20.81
C ALA A 73 -11.29 3.35 -19.56
N VAL A 74 -10.04 3.20 -19.18
CA VAL A 74 -9.62 2.29 -18.10
C VAL A 74 -8.79 3.08 -17.10
N PHE A 75 -9.02 2.84 -15.81
CA PHE A 75 -8.08 3.15 -14.76
C PHE A 75 -7.10 1.99 -14.65
N PRO A 76 -5.83 2.16 -15.06
CA PRO A 76 -4.89 1.06 -15.06
C PRO A 76 -4.49 0.67 -13.64
N ALA A 77 -3.95 -0.53 -13.50
CA ALA A 77 -3.24 -0.95 -12.30
C ALA A 77 -2.20 0.11 -11.88
N SER A 78 -2.06 0.34 -10.56
CA SER A 78 -1.21 1.40 -10.04
C SER A 78 -0.46 0.97 -8.80
N THR A 79 0.77 1.46 -8.62
CA THR A 79 1.58 1.24 -7.42
C THR A 79 1.95 2.58 -6.82
N ALA A 80 1.88 2.69 -5.49
CA ALA A 80 2.29 3.88 -4.76
C ALA A 80 3.19 3.55 -3.56
N ILE A 81 4.07 4.49 -3.26
CA ILE A 81 4.95 4.48 -2.10
C ILE A 81 4.44 5.54 -1.12
N CYS A 82 4.04 5.11 0.06
CA CYS A 82 3.45 5.93 1.11
C CYS A 82 4.45 6.06 2.27
N ASN A 83 4.92 7.28 2.55
CA ASN A 83 5.95 7.52 3.55
C ASN A 83 5.46 8.53 4.60
N ALA A 84 5.71 8.25 5.87
CA ALA A 84 5.52 9.17 6.97
C ALA A 84 6.82 9.30 7.78
N SER A 85 7.12 10.52 8.19
CA SER A 85 8.20 10.82 9.15
C SER A 85 7.63 11.70 10.24
N PHE A 86 7.83 11.31 11.50
CA PHE A 86 7.22 11.99 12.65
C PHE A 86 8.04 11.82 13.91
N VAL A 87 7.87 12.75 14.85
CA VAL A 87 8.45 12.61 16.19
C VAL A 87 7.50 11.78 17.07
N GLY A 88 8.02 10.94 17.97
CA GLY A 88 7.18 10.05 18.79
C GLY A 88 6.12 10.76 19.64
N SER A 89 6.30 12.06 19.92
CA SER A 89 5.31 12.89 20.62
C SER A 89 4.20 13.45 19.75
N ASP A 90 4.31 13.38 18.42
CA ASP A 90 3.31 13.83 17.44
C ASP A 90 3.19 12.81 16.30
N PRO A 91 2.70 11.59 16.58
CA PRO A 91 2.40 10.63 15.52
C PRO A 91 1.33 11.20 14.57
N PRO A 92 1.38 10.89 13.27
CA PRO A 92 0.48 11.46 12.27
C PRO A 92 -0.88 10.75 12.27
N TYR A 93 -1.40 10.39 13.46
CA TYR A 93 -2.68 9.71 13.55
C TYR A 93 -3.80 10.60 13.06
N ASN A 94 -4.73 9.98 12.35
CA ASN A 94 -5.92 10.62 11.79
C ASN A 94 -5.57 11.79 10.85
N ARG A 95 -4.35 11.80 10.29
CA ARG A 95 -3.90 12.77 9.27
C ARG A 95 -3.77 12.04 7.93
N VAL A 96 -4.44 12.59 6.91
CA VAL A 96 -4.33 12.09 5.55
C VAL A 96 -3.01 12.58 4.95
N LEU A 97 -2.18 11.64 4.52
CA LEU A 97 -0.89 11.88 3.90
C LEU A 97 -0.91 11.39 2.44
N ASN A 98 -0.26 12.15 1.56
CA ASN A 98 -0.14 11.77 0.16
C ASN A 98 0.94 10.70 0.00
N CYS A 99 0.68 9.72 -0.85
CA CYS A 99 1.70 8.81 -1.35
C CYS A 99 2.37 9.38 -2.61
N SER A 100 3.28 8.62 -3.21
CA SER A 100 3.88 8.97 -4.50
C SER A 100 2.82 9.17 -5.58
N GLU A 101 3.12 10.03 -6.55
CA GLU A 101 2.25 10.28 -7.70
C GLU A 101 2.03 9.01 -8.52
N THR A 102 0.86 8.95 -9.15
CA THR A 102 0.44 7.84 -10.01
C THR A 102 -0.34 8.37 -11.20
N GLU A 103 -0.39 7.60 -12.28
CA GLU A 103 -1.23 7.95 -13.43
C GLU A 103 -2.73 7.85 -13.06
N TYR A 104 -3.53 8.76 -13.63
CA TYR A 104 -5.00 8.79 -13.54
C TYR A 104 -5.59 8.74 -12.12
N GLY A 105 -4.90 9.33 -11.14
CA GLY A 105 -5.39 9.32 -9.78
C GLY A 105 -4.37 9.70 -8.72
N SER A 106 -4.77 9.52 -7.47
CA SER A 106 -3.90 9.69 -6.31
C SER A 106 -4.13 8.59 -5.29
N TRP A 107 -3.06 8.29 -4.55
CA TRP A 107 -3.11 7.49 -3.35
C TRP A 107 -2.89 8.39 -2.13
N THR A 108 -3.68 8.16 -1.10
CA THR A 108 -3.42 8.69 0.22
C THR A 108 -3.46 7.56 1.24
N PHE A 109 -2.80 7.79 2.36
CA PHE A 109 -2.84 6.89 3.50
C PHE A 109 -2.96 7.67 4.79
N GLU A 110 -3.48 7.02 5.81
CA GLU A 110 -3.71 7.59 7.12
C GLU A 110 -3.42 6.52 8.17
N MET A 111 -2.54 6.86 9.10
CA MET A 111 -2.33 6.02 10.29
C MET A 111 -3.51 6.25 11.23
N LEU A 112 -4.16 5.17 11.64
CA LEU A 112 -5.30 5.25 12.55
C LEU A 112 -4.81 5.13 13.99
N GLU A 113 -5.45 5.90 14.87
CA GLU A 113 -5.16 5.84 16.29
C GLU A 113 -5.53 4.45 16.85
N PRO A 114 -4.63 3.82 17.63
CA PRO A 114 -4.92 2.53 18.25
C PRO A 114 -6.10 2.68 19.22
N SER A 115 -7.00 1.69 19.22
CA SER A 115 -8.20 1.72 20.08
C SER A 115 -7.89 1.53 21.57
N ASP A 116 -6.71 1.02 21.90
CA ASP A 116 -6.19 0.92 23.25
C ASP A 116 -5.47 2.22 23.61
N ASN A 117 -5.83 2.82 24.76
CA ASN A 117 -5.26 4.04 25.33
C ASN A 117 -3.78 3.89 25.77
N SER A 118 -2.95 3.18 24.99
CA SER A 118 -1.52 3.05 25.26
C SER A 118 -0.85 4.41 25.07
N SER A 119 -0.16 4.90 26.10
CA SER A 119 0.49 6.22 26.09
C SER A 119 1.78 6.29 25.26
N TYR A 120 2.18 5.18 24.64
CA TYR A 120 3.39 5.06 23.85
C TYR A 120 3.06 4.67 22.42
N HIS A 121 2.92 5.69 21.58
CA HIS A 121 2.71 5.56 20.16
C HIS A 121 4.05 5.60 19.45
N SER A 122 4.49 4.45 18.95
CA SER A 122 5.75 4.35 18.19
C SER A 122 5.47 3.67 16.86
N ALA A 123 6.30 3.93 15.86
CA ALA A 123 6.30 3.15 14.61
C ALA A 123 6.62 1.65 14.84
N THR A 124 6.87 1.25 16.10
CA THR A 124 7.24 -0.10 16.54
C THR A 124 6.14 -0.81 17.31
N THR A 125 4.97 -0.22 17.43
CA THR A 125 3.78 -0.87 17.99
C THR A 125 2.89 -1.37 16.86
N ASN A 126 1.80 -2.04 17.22
CA ASN A 126 0.75 -2.36 16.26
C ASN A 126 0.14 -1.07 15.73
N PHE A 127 -0.22 -1.04 14.45
CA PHE A 127 -0.88 0.10 13.85
C PHE A 127 -1.81 -0.33 12.72
N ASP A 128 -2.86 0.46 12.54
CA ASP A 128 -3.77 0.34 11.42
C ASP A 128 -3.50 1.45 10.41
N VAL A 129 -3.68 1.12 9.13
CA VAL A 129 -3.59 2.08 8.04
C VAL A 129 -4.87 2.05 7.24
N ARG A 130 -5.43 3.23 6.96
CA ARG A 130 -6.47 3.42 5.96
C ARG A 130 -5.85 3.93 4.67
N PHE A 131 -6.00 3.20 3.59
CA PHE A 131 -5.61 3.62 2.24
C PHE A 131 -6.83 4.15 1.50
N THR A 132 -6.63 5.23 0.75
CA THR A 132 -7.65 5.76 -0.18
C THR A 132 -7.03 5.87 -1.57
N ARG A 133 -7.72 5.31 -2.55
CA ARG A 133 -7.38 5.43 -3.98
C ARG A 133 -8.48 6.24 -4.67
N ILE A 134 -8.09 7.38 -5.24
CA ILE A 134 -8.96 8.18 -6.09
C ILE A 134 -8.50 7.95 -7.52
N ASN A 135 -9.34 7.31 -8.33
CA ASN A 135 -9.15 7.19 -9.77
C ASN A 135 -9.97 8.27 -10.47
N ASN A 136 -9.38 9.02 -11.39
CA ASN A 136 -10.07 10.11 -12.09
C ASN A 136 -9.53 10.29 -13.52
N VAL A 137 -10.43 10.36 -14.49
CA VAL A 137 -10.10 10.62 -15.90
C VAL A 137 -11.22 11.42 -16.57
N THR A 138 -10.85 12.32 -17.47
CA THR A 138 -11.79 13.06 -18.30
C THR A 138 -11.75 12.54 -19.73
N VAL A 139 -12.89 12.10 -20.26
CA VAL A 139 -13.03 11.52 -21.61
C VAL A 139 -14.10 12.31 -22.36
N ILE A 140 -13.72 13.00 -23.44
CA ILE A 140 -14.62 13.85 -24.25
C ILE A 140 -15.40 14.87 -23.39
N GLY A 141 -14.75 15.44 -22.37
CA GLY A 141 -15.39 16.42 -21.47
C GLY A 141 -16.28 15.82 -20.38
N GLU A 142 -16.48 14.50 -20.35
CA GLU A 142 -17.12 13.80 -19.24
C GLU A 142 -16.08 13.33 -18.22
N VAL A 143 -16.37 13.51 -16.93
CA VAL A 143 -15.47 13.12 -15.83
C VAL A 143 -15.93 11.79 -15.25
N PHE A 144 -15.02 10.82 -15.24
CA PHE A 144 -15.20 9.52 -14.60
C PHE A 144 -14.33 9.46 -13.35
N SER A 145 -14.92 9.17 -12.20
CA SER A 145 -14.19 9.09 -10.93
C SER A 145 -14.67 7.92 -10.09
N LYS A 146 -13.74 7.20 -9.46
CA LYS A 146 -14.03 6.13 -8.50
C LYS A 146 -13.11 6.26 -7.29
N VAL A 147 -13.69 6.28 -6.11
CA VAL A 147 -12.96 6.37 -4.84
C VAL A 147 -13.14 5.08 -4.07
N TYR A 148 -12.03 4.43 -3.78
CA TYR A 148 -11.97 3.20 -3.00
C TYR A 148 -11.24 3.45 -1.69
N VAL A 149 -11.67 2.75 -0.64
CA VAL A 149 -11.04 2.79 0.69
C VAL A 149 -10.78 1.37 1.16
N GLY A 150 -9.57 1.12 1.66
CA GLY A 150 -9.17 -0.16 2.24
C GLY A 150 -8.47 0.03 3.58
N ARG A 151 -8.54 -0.96 4.46
CA ARG A 151 -7.88 -0.93 5.78
C ARG A 151 -6.94 -2.12 5.92
N ALA A 152 -5.74 -1.88 6.44
CA ALA A 152 -4.76 -2.91 6.76
C ALA A 152 -4.37 -2.81 8.24
N HIS A 153 -4.12 -3.97 8.85
CA HIS A 153 -3.61 -4.09 10.21
C HIS A 153 -2.20 -4.65 10.21
N PHE A 154 -1.28 -3.97 10.88
CA PHE A 154 0.11 -4.38 10.99
C PHE A 154 0.50 -4.56 12.46
N GLU A 155 0.86 -5.79 12.81
CA GLU A 155 1.10 -6.23 14.18
C GLU A 155 2.48 -6.89 14.31
N VAL A 156 3.23 -6.40 15.30
CA VAL A 156 4.56 -6.90 15.63
C VAL A 156 4.47 -8.30 16.22
N GLY A 157 5.22 -9.24 15.63
CA GLY A 157 5.20 -10.64 16.03
C GLY A 157 4.19 -11.48 15.23
N THR A 158 3.10 -10.89 14.77
CA THR A 158 2.08 -11.55 13.93
C THR A 158 2.46 -11.49 12.45
N ASN A 159 2.21 -10.37 11.76
CA ASN A 159 2.56 -10.21 10.34
C ASN A 159 3.83 -9.35 10.13
N MET A 160 4.34 -8.71 11.19
CA MET A 160 5.61 -7.99 11.15
C MET A 160 6.72 -8.73 11.89
N ARG A 161 7.95 -8.63 11.36
CA ARG A 161 9.20 -9.11 11.99
C ARG A 161 10.23 -7.99 12.05
N GLY A 162 11.14 -8.06 13.01
CA GLY A 162 12.09 -6.98 13.24
C GLY A 162 12.98 -7.23 14.44
N VAL A 163 13.75 -6.21 14.79
CA VAL A 163 14.71 -6.25 15.90
C VAL A 163 14.81 -4.89 16.58
N CYS A 164 14.98 -4.92 17.90
CA CYS A 164 15.35 -3.76 18.70
C CYS A 164 16.78 -3.93 19.21
N GLY A 165 17.63 -2.93 18.99
CA GLY A 165 18.97 -2.87 19.56
C GLY A 165 18.95 -2.39 21.01
N ALA A 166 20.02 -2.67 21.75
CA ALA A 166 20.21 -2.17 23.12
C ALA A 166 20.25 -0.63 23.22
N SER A 167 20.40 0.05 22.08
CA SER A 167 20.29 1.51 21.98
C SER A 167 18.86 2.04 22.01
N GLY A 168 17.84 1.18 21.96
CA GLY A 168 16.43 1.57 21.84
C GLY A 168 15.97 1.81 20.39
N VAL A 169 16.87 1.66 19.41
CA VAL A 169 16.51 1.67 17.98
C VAL A 169 15.78 0.38 17.66
N CYS A 170 14.60 0.49 17.06
CA CYS A 170 13.88 -0.67 16.57
C CYS A 170 13.59 -0.49 15.07
N SER A 171 13.61 -1.60 14.34
CA SER A 171 13.14 -1.65 12.97
C SER A 171 12.30 -2.89 12.76
N TRP A 172 11.16 -2.69 12.13
CA TRP A 172 10.23 -3.75 11.80
C TRP A 172 9.87 -3.69 10.33
N GLY A 173 9.42 -4.81 9.78
CA GLY A 173 8.85 -4.84 8.45
C GLY A 173 7.93 -6.04 8.26
N LEU A 174 7.19 -6.01 7.17
CA LEU A 174 6.30 -7.11 6.79
C LEU A 174 7.12 -8.40 6.62
N LYS A 175 6.63 -9.49 7.20
CA LYS A 175 7.21 -10.84 7.05
C LYS A 175 7.18 -11.26 5.59
N GLU A 176 8.09 -12.13 5.19
CA GLU A 176 8.23 -12.51 3.78
C GLU A 176 7.09 -13.43 3.34
N GLU A 177 6.66 -14.30 4.24
CA GLU A 177 5.49 -15.16 4.12
C GLU A 177 4.15 -14.40 4.08
N GLU A 178 4.14 -13.13 4.48
CA GLU A 178 2.96 -12.25 4.48
C GLU A 178 2.92 -11.33 3.25
N ARG A 179 3.80 -11.53 2.25
CA ARG A 179 3.88 -10.69 1.04
C ARG A 179 3.26 -11.40 -0.16
N PRO A 180 2.30 -10.77 -0.88
CA PRO A 180 1.67 -9.49 -0.54
C PRO A 180 0.65 -9.62 0.59
N TYR A 181 0.54 -8.59 1.43
CA TYR A 181 -0.52 -8.50 2.42
C TYR A 181 -1.77 -7.93 1.75
N LEU A 182 -2.86 -8.71 1.73
CA LEU A 182 -4.06 -8.38 0.97
C LEU A 182 -4.96 -7.41 1.72
N VAL A 183 -5.41 -6.35 1.03
CA VAL A 183 -6.27 -5.30 1.57
C VAL A 183 -7.57 -5.26 0.77
N ASN A 184 -8.66 -5.67 1.40
CA ASN A 184 -9.98 -5.56 0.81
C ASN A 184 -10.44 -4.09 0.83
N GLN A 185 -10.86 -3.62 -0.34
CA GLN A 185 -11.31 -2.26 -0.58
C GLN A 185 -12.81 -2.19 -0.84
N THR A 186 -13.41 -1.07 -0.46
CA THR A 186 -14.82 -0.75 -0.70
C THR A 186 -14.92 0.51 -1.54
N LEU A 187 -15.79 0.49 -2.56
CA LEU A 187 -16.13 1.68 -3.32
C LEU A 187 -16.97 2.62 -2.45
N VAL A 188 -16.49 3.82 -2.18
CA VAL A 188 -17.17 4.82 -1.32
C VAL A 188 -17.74 6.00 -2.09
N SER A 189 -17.25 6.25 -3.31
CA SER A 189 -17.78 7.29 -4.18
C SER A 189 -17.55 6.93 -5.65
N CYS A 190 -18.50 7.27 -6.51
CA CYS A 190 -18.42 7.01 -7.94
C CYS A 190 -19.17 8.08 -8.73
N THR A 191 -18.55 8.54 -9.82
CA THR A 191 -19.10 9.48 -10.78
C THR A 191 -18.94 8.88 -12.18
N GLY A 192 -20.04 8.81 -12.94
CA GLY A 192 -20.08 8.19 -14.27
C GLY A 192 -20.67 6.78 -14.24
N VAL A 193 -19.95 5.77 -14.73
CA VAL A 193 -20.42 4.37 -14.77
C VAL A 193 -20.09 3.65 -13.47
N CYS A 194 -21.13 3.34 -12.69
CA CYS A 194 -21.02 2.73 -11.36
C CYS A 194 -21.65 1.33 -11.31
N PRO A 195 -21.22 0.47 -10.36
CA PRO A 195 -21.89 -0.80 -10.07
C PRO A 195 -23.37 -0.56 -9.75
N SER A 196 -24.26 -1.46 -10.17
CA SER A 196 -25.64 -1.47 -9.66
C SER A 196 -25.62 -1.92 -8.19
N SER A 197 -26.11 -1.06 -7.30
CA SER A 197 -26.24 -1.32 -5.85
C SER A 197 -27.16 -2.48 -5.52
#